data_AF-A0A4Q4CB75-F1
#
_entry.id   AF-A0A4Q4CB75-F1
#
_cell.length_a   1.000
_cell.length_b   1.000
_cell.length_c   1.000
_cell.angle_alpha   90.00
_cell.angle_beta   90.00
_cell.angle_gamma   90.00
#
_symmetry.space_group_name_H-M   'P 1'
#
loop_
_entity.id
_entity.type
_entity.pdbx_description
1 polymer ?
#
loop_
_entity_poly.entity_id
_entity_poly.type
_entity_poly.pdbx_seq_one_letter_code
_entity_poly.pdbx_strand_id
1 'polypeptide(L)'
;MEDFRLRVFYSVARHHSFTKASSELFITQPAVTKHVKALEDMLGLRLFDRKGNTIVLTPPGEVLFRYAGQIFDLYQEALFELNSFKNDLKGSLRLGASTTIAQYLISPLLASYYERYPTIQLSLQTGNTEMIEHAVSAKEIDLGIVEGKKHHAGLKYHDFLEDELVAVVHSNSRYSRLKEISLEELSAIPMVLRERGSGTLEVLEFALREAKIKLSDLWVAFYFDNTEAIK
;
A
#
# COMPACT_ATOMS: atom_id res chain seq x y z
N MET A 1 22.87 17.81 8.49
CA MET A 1 23.01 17.91 7.02
C MET A 1 22.93 16.48 6.51
N GLU A 2 21.87 16.14 5.78
CA GLU A 2 21.64 14.79 5.24
C GLU A 2 22.85 14.37 4.38
N ASP A 3 23.45 13.20 4.59
CA ASP A 3 24.51 12.72 3.68
C ASP A 3 23.86 12.40 2.33
N PHE A 4 24.03 13.31 1.38
CA PHE A 4 23.44 13.19 0.06
C PHE A 4 23.83 11.89 -0.66
N ARG A 5 25.01 11.32 -0.39
CA ARG A 5 25.40 10.03 -0.98
C ARG A 5 24.56 8.88 -0.44
N LEU A 6 24.25 8.90 0.86
CA LEU A 6 23.36 7.92 1.47
C LEU A 6 21.97 7.99 0.86
N ARG A 7 21.45 9.21 0.63
CA ARG A 7 20.16 9.42 -0.03
C ARG A 7 20.16 8.92 -1.47
N VAL A 8 21.23 9.19 -2.23
CA VAL A 8 21.39 8.67 -3.60
C VAL A 8 21.42 7.15 -3.61
N PHE A 9 22.23 6.52 -2.74
CA PHE A 9 22.27 5.07 -2.59
C PHE A 9 20.88 4.49 -2.29
N TYR A 10 20.18 5.07 -1.32
CA TYR A 10 18.86 4.61 -0.89
C TYR A 10 17.82 4.69 -2.02
N SER A 11 17.80 5.78 -2.79
CA SER A 11 16.93 5.91 -3.96
C SER A 11 17.24 4.86 -5.04
N VAL A 12 18.52 4.62 -5.36
CA VAL A 12 18.90 3.56 -6.32
C VAL A 12 18.47 2.18 -5.84
N ALA A 13 18.62 1.90 -4.55
CA ALA A 13 18.22 0.65 -3.93
C ALA A 13 16.70 0.43 -3.99
N ARG A 14 15.88 1.46 -3.68
CA ARG A 14 14.41 1.38 -3.78
C ARG A 14 13.94 1.11 -5.20
N HIS A 15 14.53 1.77 -6.20
CA HIS A 15 14.08 1.67 -7.59
C HIS A 15 14.70 0.51 -8.37
N HIS A 16 15.74 -0.13 -7.83
CA HIS A 16 16.61 -1.06 -8.55
C HIS A 16 17.14 -0.48 -9.87
N SER A 17 17.30 0.85 -9.95
CA SER A 17 17.60 1.56 -11.19
C SER A 17 18.26 2.92 -10.95
N PHE A 18 19.46 3.12 -11.50
CA PHE A 18 20.14 4.42 -11.50
C PHE A 18 19.36 5.49 -12.27
N THR A 19 18.68 5.10 -13.36
CA THR A 19 17.93 6.04 -14.19
C THR A 19 16.71 6.57 -13.45
N LYS A 20 15.91 5.68 -12.83
CA LYS A 20 14.75 6.11 -12.03
C LYS A 20 15.17 6.98 -10.83
N ALA A 21 16.25 6.60 -10.14
CA ALA A 21 16.80 7.39 -9.05
C ALA A 21 17.25 8.79 -9.50
N SER A 22 17.84 8.91 -10.70
CA SER A 22 18.25 10.19 -11.26
C SER A 22 17.06 11.12 -11.50
N SER A 23 15.94 10.57 -11.96
CA SER A 23 14.68 11.29 -12.14
C SER A 23 14.05 11.71 -10.81
N GLU A 24 14.03 10.83 -9.80
CA GLU A 24 13.52 11.15 -8.45
C GLU A 24 14.31 12.29 -7.80
N LEU A 25 15.63 12.27 -7.94
CA LEU A 25 16.54 13.19 -7.26
C LEU A 25 16.86 14.44 -8.07
N PHE A 26 16.30 14.59 -9.27
CA PHE A 26 16.54 15.71 -10.19
C PHE A 26 18.03 15.96 -10.48
N ILE A 27 18.80 14.89 -10.64
CA ILE A 27 20.22 14.92 -11.01
C ILE A 27 20.50 14.02 -12.20
N THR A 28 21.66 14.16 -12.84
CA THR A 28 22.02 13.31 -13.98
C THR A 28 22.38 11.90 -13.53
N GLN A 29 22.09 10.87 -14.34
CA GLN A 29 22.47 9.49 -14.03
C GLN A 29 23.99 9.28 -13.82
N PRO A 30 24.90 9.98 -14.54
CA PRO A 30 26.32 9.99 -14.19
C PRO A 30 26.61 10.54 -12.78
N ALA A 31 25.88 11.56 -12.32
CA ALA A 31 26.01 12.08 -10.96
C ALA A 31 25.58 11.05 -9.91
N VAL A 32 24.43 10.38 -10.13
CA VAL A 32 23.97 9.26 -9.27
C VAL A 32 25.07 8.19 -9.16
N THR A 33 25.62 7.77 -10.29
CA THR A 33 26.68 6.74 -10.34
C THR A 33 27.92 7.17 -9.57
N LYS A 34 28.32 8.45 -9.71
CA LYS A 34 29.48 9.02 -8.99
C LYS A 34 29.26 9.06 -7.48
N HIS A 35 28.06 9.42 -7.03
CA HIS A 35 27.73 9.45 -5.60
C HIS A 35 27.71 8.05 -4.98
N VAL A 36 27.12 7.06 -5.66
CA VAL A 36 27.14 5.66 -5.20
C VAL A 36 28.58 5.14 -5.13
N LYS A 37 29.37 5.35 -6.19
CA LYS A 37 30.77 4.91 -6.20
C LYS A 37 31.59 5.56 -5.08
N ALA A 38 31.41 6.85 -4.84
CA ALA A 38 32.10 7.55 -3.74
C ALA A 38 31.71 7.01 -2.35
N LEU A 39 30.48 6.50 -2.20
CA LEU A 39 30.04 5.84 -0.97
C LEU A 39 30.66 4.45 -0.83
N GLU A 40 30.68 3.66 -1.91
CA GLU A 40 31.35 2.35 -1.95
C GLU A 40 32.84 2.48 -1.65
N ASP A 41 33.51 3.48 -2.24
CA ASP A 41 34.93 3.78 -2.03
C ASP A 41 35.21 4.18 -0.56
N MET A 42 34.32 4.95 0.06
CA MET A 42 34.43 5.32 1.48
C MET A 42 34.29 4.11 2.40
N LEU A 43 33.33 3.22 2.10
CA LEU A 43 33.05 2.05 2.92
C LEU A 43 34.00 0.88 2.65
N GLY A 44 34.73 0.91 1.53
CA GLY A 44 35.54 -0.21 1.05
C GLY A 44 34.72 -1.43 0.66
N LEU A 45 33.43 -1.25 0.38
CA LEU A 45 32.45 -2.31 0.11
C LEU A 45 31.65 -1.96 -1.12
N ARG A 46 31.46 -2.94 -2.02
CA ARG A 46 30.43 -2.82 -3.06
C ARG A 46 29.06 -2.97 -2.41
N LEU A 47 28.13 -2.12 -2.83
CA LEU A 47 26.76 -2.09 -2.34
C LEU A 47 25.80 -2.67 -3.37
N PHE A 48 26.14 -2.59 -4.66
CA PHE A 48 25.35 -3.14 -5.75
C PHE A 48 26.11 -4.16 -6.62
N ASP A 49 25.37 -5.14 -7.13
CA ASP A 49 25.82 -6.09 -8.15
C ASP A 49 24.94 -6.00 -9.41
N ARG A 50 25.50 -6.43 -10.54
CA ARG A 50 24.77 -6.57 -11.81
C ARG A 50 24.40 -8.03 -12.03
N LYS A 51 23.10 -8.33 -12.03
CA LYS A 51 22.56 -9.62 -12.49
C LYS A 51 21.84 -9.39 -13.82
N GLY A 52 22.56 -9.65 -14.91
CA GLY A 52 22.08 -9.37 -16.26
C GLY A 52 21.82 -7.88 -16.47
N ASN A 53 20.58 -7.53 -16.81
CA ASN A 53 20.15 -6.13 -17.00
C ASN A 53 19.64 -5.45 -15.72
N THR A 54 19.62 -6.16 -14.59
CA THR A 54 19.03 -5.67 -13.34
C THR A 54 20.10 -5.44 -12.28
N ILE A 55 19.93 -4.38 -11.51
CA ILE A 55 20.80 -4.06 -10.37
C ILE A 55 20.17 -4.63 -9.11
N VAL A 56 20.99 -5.33 -8.34
CA VAL A 56 20.61 -5.96 -7.07
C VAL A 56 21.53 -5.49 -5.96
N LEU A 57 21.02 -5.48 -4.73
CA LEU A 57 21.85 -5.21 -3.57
C LEU A 57 22.78 -6.40 -3.31
N THR A 58 23.99 -6.08 -2.88
CA THR A 58 24.91 -7.04 -2.23
C THR A 58 24.50 -7.23 -0.77
N PRO A 59 25.02 -8.24 -0.04
CA PRO A 59 24.74 -8.37 1.39
C PRO A 59 25.11 -7.11 2.21
N PRO A 60 26.25 -6.44 2.00
CA PRO A 60 26.51 -5.12 2.60
C PRO A 60 25.50 -4.04 2.18
N GLY A 61 25.08 -4.05 0.91
CA GLY A 61 24.04 -3.17 0.39
C GLY A 61 22.71 -3.33 1.12
N GLU A 62 22.27 -4.56 1.38
CA GLU A 62 21.04 -4.84 2.13
C GLU A 62 21.10 -4.32 3.57
N VAL A 63 22.26 -4.45 4.22
CA VAL A 63 22.50 -3.91 5.56
C VAL A 63 22.39 -2.39 5.53
N LEU A 64 23.10 -1.72 4.62
CA LEU A 64 23.07 -0.27 4.51
C LEU A 64 21.69 0.25 4.13
N PHE A 65 20.97 -0.44 3.24
CA PHE A 65 19.62 -0.06 2.82
C PHE A 65 18.65 0.01 4.00
N ARG A 66 18.68 -1.02 4.86
CA ARG A 66 17.84 -1.09 6.06
C ARG A 66 18.13 0.05 7.04
N TYR A 67 19.40 0.29 7.33
CA TYR A 67 19.80 1.36 8.25
C TYR A 67 19.58 2.76 7.67
N ALA A 68 19.82 2.94 6.36
CA ALA A 68 19.54 4.20 5.67
C ALA A 68 18.07 4.58 5.80
N GLY A 69 17.15 3.61 5.58
CA GLY A 69 15.72 3.83 5.80
C GLY A 69 15.40 4.29 7.23
N GLN A 70 15.93 3.61 8.25
CA GLN A 70 15.74 3.99 9.66
C GLN A 70 16.29 5.38 9.98
N ILE A 71 17.45 5.74 9.43
CA ILE A 71 18.05 7.07 9.62
C ILE A 71 17.15 8.16 9.04
N PHE A 72 16.60 7.94 7.84
CA PHE A 72 15.70 8.91 7.21
C PHE A 72 14.40 9.05 7.97
N ASP A 73 13.81 7.94 8.43
CA ASP A 73 12.59 7.97 9.24
C ASP A 73 12.80 8.78 10.54
N LEU A 74 13.88 8.47 11.28
CA LEU A 74 14.20 9.17 12.53
C LEU A 74 14.49 10.67 12.29
N TYR A 75 15.12 11.01 11.16
CA TYR A 75 15.34 12.40 10.79
C TYR A 75 14.04 13.14 10.48
N GLN A 76 13.09 12.50 9.80
CA GLN A 76 11.77 13.09 9.55
C GLN A 76 10.96 13.23 10.84
N GLU A 77 11.00 12.23 11.72
CA GLU A 77 10.36 12.29 13.05
C GLU A 77 10.89 13.47 13.87
N ALA A 78 12.22 13.64 13.92
CA ALA A 78 12.84 14.77 14.61
C ALA A 78 12.40 16.12 14.01
N LEU A 79 12.33 16.24 12.68
CA LEU A 79 11.85 17.47 12.03
C LEU A 79 10.37 17.75 12.34
N PHE A 80 9.53 16.71 12.36
CA PHE A 80 8.13 16.83 12.71
C PHE A 80 7.94 17.32 14.14
N GLU A 81 8.64 16.72 15.11
CA GLU A 81 8.63 17.15 16.51
C GLU A 81 9.11 18.59 16.65
N LEU A 82 10.22 18.96 16.00
CA LEU A 82 10.76 20.33 16.04
C LEU A 82 9.79 21.36 15.45
N ASN A 83 9.04 21.00 14.41
CA ASN A 83 8.03 21.87 13.79
C ASN A 83 6.78 22.01 14.66
N SER A 84 6.45 20.98 15.46
CA SER A 84 5.32 21.04 16.41
C SER A 84 5.49 22.17 17.44
N PHE A 85 6.72 22.43 17.90
CA PHE A 85 7.02 23.54 18.82
C PHE A 85 6.76 24.93 18.23
N LYS A 86 6.68 25.04 16.90
CA LYS A 86 6.42 26.31 16.20
C LYS A 86 4.94 26.52 15.87
N ASN A 87 4.05 25.60 16.27
CA ASN A 87 2.67 25.52 15.78
C ASN A 87 2.58 25.53 14.24
N ASP A 88 3.64 25.09 13.59
CA ASP A 88 3.83 25.13 12.14
C ASP A 88 4.02 23.70 11.66
N LEU A 89 2.99 22.86 11.89
CA LEU A 89 2.97 21.47 11.45
C LEU A 89 3.01 21.42 9.92
N LYS A 90 4.21 21.43 9.39
CA LYS A 90 4.55 21.29 7.98
C LYS A 90 5.12 19.92 7.72
N GLY A 91 4.73 19.34 6.61
CA GLY A 91 5.19 18.03 6.19
C GLY A 91 4.26 17.41 5.15
N SER A 92 4.46 16.13 4.89
CA SER A 92 3.60 15.34 4.04
C SER A 92 3.07 14.13 4.80
N LEU A 93 1.81 13.76 4.57
CA LEU A 93 1.23 12.51 5.02
C LEU A 93 0.79 11.71 3.80
N ARG A 94 1.39 10.54 3.61
CA ARG A 94 1.11 9.61 2.51
C ARG A 94 0.16 8.54 3.00
N LEU A 95 -1.05 8.57 2.50
CA LEU A 95 -2.12 7.66 2.87
C LEU A 95 -2.33 6.63 1.78
N GLY A 96 -2.73 5.42 2.18
CA GLY A 96 -3.27 4.41 1.30
C GLY A 96 -4.70 4.06 1.72
N ALA A 97 -5.55 3.77 0.76
CA ALA A 97 -6.89 3.26 1.02
C ALA A 97 -7.24 2.13 0.06
N SER A 98 -7.91 1.11 0.58
CA SER A 98 -8.52 0.10 -0.28
C SER A 98 -9.57 0.74 -1.20
N THR A 99 -9.87 0.12 -2.35
CA THR A 99 -10.75 0.68 -3.38
C THR A 99 -12.09 1.18 -2.81
N THR A 100 -12.72 0.39 -1.95
CA THR A 100 -14.04 0.66 -1.37
C THR A 100 -13.98 1.77 -0.32
N ILE A 101 -13.02 1.75 0.61
CA ILE A 101 -12.78 2.87 1.54
C ILE A 101 -12.49 4.17 0.79
N ALA A 102 -11.66 4.12 -0.25
CA ALA A 102 -11.29 5.29 -1.04
C ALA A 102 -12.50 5.93 -1.72
N GLN A 103 -13.42 5.11 -2.23
CA GLN A 103 -14.61 5.55 -2.94
C GLN A 103 -15.70 6.11 -2.02
N TYR A 104 -15.94 5.48 -0.87
CA TYR A 104 -17.15 5.76 -0.09
C TYR A 104 -16.90 6.37 1.30
N LEU A 105 -15.70 6.24 1.88
CA LEU A 105 -15.46 6.60 3.28
C LEU A 105 -14.44 7.72 3.48
N ILE A 106 -13.37 7.76 2.68
CA ILE A 106 -12.20 8.58 3.05
C ILE A 106 -12.36 10.07 2.73
N SER A 107 -13.15 10.45 1.73
CA SER A 107 -13.22 11.84 1.24
C SER A 107 -13.64 12.86 2.32
N PRO A 108 -14.70 12.64 3.13
CA PRO A 108 -15.05 13.55 4.22
C PRO A 108 -13.97 13.64 5.31
N LEU A 109 -13.25 12.54 5.58
CA LEU A 109 -12.17 12.51 6.56
C LEU A 109 -10.98 13.37 6.11
N LEU A 110 -10.60 13.27 4.83
CA LEU A 110 -9.52 14.09 4.26
C LEU A 110 -9.87 15.57 4.27
N ALA A 111 -11.11 15.92 3.94
CA ALA A 111 -11.58 17.31 3.99
C ALA A 111 -11.47 17.89 5.40
N SER A 112 -11.99 17.17 6.41
CA SER A 112 -11.91 17.61 7.81
C SER A 112 -10.46 17.70 8.33
N TYR A 113 -9.59 16.78 7.89
CA TYR A 113 -8.16 16.84 8.24
C TYR A 113 -7.48 18.07 7.63
N TYR A 114 -7.74 18.35 6.35
CA TYR A 114 -7.15 19.49 5.66
C TYR A 114 -7.58 20.84 6.28
N GLU A 115 -8.84 20.97 6.69
CA GLU A 115 -9.32 22.17 7.40
C GLU A 115 -8.57 22.40 8.72
N ARG A 116 -8.24 21.31 9.43
CA ARG A 116 -7.52 21.38 10.71
C ARG A 116 -6.02 21.58 10.53
N TYR A 117 -5.43 21.04 9.46
CA TYR A 117 -3.99 21.05 9.20
C TYR A 117 -3.67 21.46 7.74
N PRO A 118 -3.95 22.72 7.35
CA PRO A 118 -3.84 23.16 5.95
C PRO A 118 -2.40 23.19 5.42
N THR A 119 -1.41 23.15 6.30
CA THR A 119 0.02 23.15 5.96
C THR A 119 0.60 21.75 5.74
N ILE A 120 -0.18 20.69 5.98
CA ILE A 120 0.24 19.31 5.72
C ILE A 120 -0.19 18.91 4.31
N GLN A 121 0.77 18.49 3.49
CA GLN A 121 0.50 17.96 2.16
C GLN A 121 -0.02 16.52 2.26
N LEU A 122 -1.27 16.29 1.87
CA LEU A 122 -1.86 14.96 1.79
C LEU A 122 -1.63 14.34 0.42
N SER A 123 -1.33 13.05 0.39
CA SER A 123 -1.41 12.23 -0.82
C SER A 123 -2.15 10.94 -0.51
N LEU A 124 -2.93 10.45 -1.46
CA LEU A 124 -3.71 9.22 -1.32
C LEU A 124 -3.36 8.26 -2.47
N GLN A 125 -2.91 7.07 -2.12
CA GLN A 125 -2.79 5.93 -3.02
C GLN A 125 -4.01 5.02 -2.86
N THR A 126 -4.59 4.57 -3.97
CA THR A 126 -5.72 3.63 -3.97
C THR A 126 -5.29 2.30 -4.57
N GLY A 127 -5.73 1.20 -3.97
CA GLY A 127 -5.45 -0.16 -4.43
C GLY A 127 -6.34 -1.16 -3.70
N ASN A 128 -6.15 -2.45 -3.91
CA ASN A 128 -6.79 -3.46 -3.05
C ASN A 128 -6.06 -3.59 -1.70
N THR A 129 -6.63 -4.33 -0.76
CA THR A 129 -6.05 -4.49 0.60
C THR A 129 -4.58 -4.93 0.54
N GLU A 130 -4.28 -5.97 -0.23
CA GLU A 130 -2.93 -6.52 -0.37
C GLU A 130 -1.93 -5.47 -0.89
N MET A 131 -2.31 -4.68 -1.91
CA MET A 131 -1.47 -3.61 -2.46
C MET A 131 -1.20 -2.52 -1.43
N ILE A 132 -2.20 -2.14 -0.64
CA ILE A 132 -2.05 -1.10 0.39
C ILE A 132 -1.17 -1.60 1.54
N GLU A 133 -1.39 -2.82 2.01
CA GLU A 133 -0.55 -3.45 3.05
C GLU A 133 0.92 -3.58 2.61
N HIS A 134 1.14 -3.94 1.34
CA HIS A 134 2.48 -3.95 0.76
C HIS A 134 3.09 -2.54 0.74
N ALA A 135 2.34 -1.52 0.32
CA ALA A 135 2.81 -0.14 0.27
C ALA A 135 3.18 0.41 1.66
N VAL A 136 2.43 0.05 2.72
CA VAL A 136 2.79 0.37 4.12
C VAL A 136 4.08 -0.36 4.50
N SER A 137 4.16 -1.66 4.23
CA SER A 137 5.34 -2.49 4.56
C SER A 137 6.62 -1.99 3.86
N ALA A 138 6.48 -1.49 2.63
CA ALA A 138 7.55 -0.91 1.83
C ALA A 138 7.85 0.56 2.17
N LYS A 139 7.15 1.17 3.14
CA LYS A 139 7.26 2.58 3.55
C LYS A 139 7.00 3.57 2.41
N GLU A 140 6.22 3.15 1.42
CA GLU A 140 5.77 3.99 0.31
C GLU A 140 4.65 4.93 0.76
N ILE A 141 3.83 4.46 1.69
CA ILE A 141 2.82 5.22 2.42
C ILE A 141 3.05 5.08 3.94
N ASP A 142 2.54 6.05 4.70
CA ASP A 142 2.72 6.13 6.15
C ASP A 142 1.57 5.41 6.89
N LEU A 143 0.36 5.42 6.31
CA LEU A 143 -0.83 4.78 6.89
C LEU A 143 -1.70 4.18 5.78
N GLY A 144 -2.13 2.93 5.96
CA GLY A 144 -3.10 2.26 5.10
C GLY A 144 -4.44 2.05 5.80
N ILE A 145 -5.53 2.35 5.11
CA ILE A 145 -6.90 2.07 5.56
C ILE A 145 -7.46 0.97 4.67
N VAL A 146 -7.72 -0.20 5.24
CA VAL A 146 -8.11 -1.41 4.50
C VAL A 146 -9.26 -2.12 5.19
N GLU A 147 -10.01 -2.93 4.43
CA GLU A 147 -10.93 -3.92 4.96
C GLU A 147 -10.29 -5.31 4.97
N GLY A 148 -10.90 -6.23 5.69
CA GLY A 148 -10.46 -7.62 5.78
C GLY A 148 -9.85 -7.94 7.13
N LYS A 149 -9.11 -9.04 7.17
CA LYS A 149 -8.56 -9.60 8.40
C LYS A 149 -7.08 -9.23 8.53
N LYS A 150 -6.57 -9.33 9.77
CA LYS A 150 -5.20 -8.92 10.13
C LYS A 150 -4.23 -10.06 9.82
N HIS A 151 -3.52 -10.00 8.70
CA HIS A 151 -2.71 -11.13 8.23
C HIS A 151 -1.21 -10.88 8.16
N HIS A 152 -0.76 -9.62 8.08
CA HIS A 152 0.67 -9.32 7.98
C HIS A 152 1.29 -9.10 9.36
N ALA A 153 2.12 -10.04 9.80
CA ALA A 153 2.79 -9.99 11.11
C ALA A 153 3.70 -8.76 11.31
N GLY A 154 4.13 -8.11 10.22
CA GLY A 154 4.93 -6.88 10.25
C GLY A 154 4.11 -5.59 10.34
N LEU A 155 2.78 -5.67 10.25
CA LEU A 155 1.89 -4.52 10.29
C LEU A 155 1.11 -4.48 11.60
N LYS A 156 0.89 -3.26 12.09
CA LYS A 156 0.02 -2.99 13.23
C LYS A 156 -1.33 -2.51 12.72
N TYR A 157 -2.38 -3.21 13.13
CA TYR A 157 -3.75 -2.92 12.70
C TYR A 157 -4.56 -2.33 13.85
N HIS A 158 -5.40 -1.35 13.53
CA HIS A 158 -6.34 -0.71 14.44
C HIS A 158 -7.72 -0.71 13.81
N ASP A 159 -8.70 -1.30 14.50
CA ASP A 159 -10.08 -1.32 14.03
C ASP A 159 -10.70 0.06 14.26
N PHE A 160 -11.40 0.61 13.26
CA PHE A 160 -11.98 1.96 13.33
C PHE A 160 -13.45 2.04 12.89
N LEU A 161 -13.92 1.07 12.10
CA LEU A 161 -15.28 0.99 11.60
C LEU A 161 -15.64 -0.48 11.37
N GLU A 162 -16.86 -0.87 11.73
CA GLU A 162 -17.45 -2.15 11.32
C GLU A 162 -18.26 -1.95 10.05
N ASP A 163 -18.12 -2.89 9.11
CA ASP A 163 -18.80 -2.88 7.82
C ASP A 163 -19.46 -4.24 7.56
N GLU A 164 -20.53 -4.25 6.78
CA GLU A 164 -21.33 -5.45 6.47
C GLU A 164 -21.34 -5.71 4.95
N LEU A 165 -20.92 -6.91 4.56
CA LEU A 165 -21.01 -7.35 3.16
C LEU A 165 -22.38 -7.97 2.90
N VAL A 166 -23.10 -7.40 1.93
CA VAL A 166 -24.43 -7.88 1.50
C VAL A 166 -24.40 -8.42 0.07
N ALA A 167 -25.27 -9.39 -0.22
CA ALA A 167 -25.50 -9.84 -1.58
C ALA A 167 -26.36 -8.82 -2.34
N VAL A 168 -25.95 -8.50 -3.57
CA VAL A 168 -26.69 -7.60 -4.46
C VAL A 168 -27.10 -8.38 -5.70
N VAL A 169 -28.37 -8.23 -6.11
CA VAL A 169 -28.93 -8.84 -7.32
C VAL A 169 -29.65 -7.79 -8.14
N HIS A 170 -29.74 -8.03 -9.45
CA HIS A 170 -30.55 -7.19 -10.32
C HIS A 170 -32.02 -7.16 -9.84
N SER A 171 -32.66 -5.99 -9.88
CA SER A 171 -34.02 -5.77 -9.35
C SER A 171 -35.08 -6.70 -9.94
N ASN A 172 -34.94 -7.08 -11.21
CA ASN A 172 -35.83 -8.01 -11.91
C ASN A 172 -35.41 -9.50 -11.79
N SER A 173 -34.39 -9.82 -10.99
CA SER A 173 -33.97 -11.21 -10.76
C SER A 173 -34.99 -11.97 -9.93
N ARG A 174 -35.12 -13.29 -10.13
CA ARG A 174 -35.95 -14.15 -9.25
C ARG A 174 -35.52 -14.07 -7.78
N TYR A 175 -34.24 -13.77 -7.55
CA TYR A 175 -33.66 -13.69 -6.21
C TYR A 175 -33.99 -12.37 -5.49
N SER A 176 -34.48 -11.34 -6.19
CA SER A 176 -34.80 -10.04 -5.56
C SER A 176 -35.97 -10.09 -4.58
N ARG A 177 -36.75 -11.19 -4.60
CA ARG A 177 -37.88 -11.43 -3.70
C ARG A 177 -37.53 -12.31 -2.50
N LEU A 178 -36.33 -12.90 -2.50
CA LEU A 178 -35.87 -13.74 -1.40
C LEU A 178 -35.23 -12.86 -0.33
N LYS A 179 -35.47 -13.21 0.94
CA LYS A 179 -34.77 -12.58 2.06
C LYS A 179 -33.39 -13.19 2.30
N GLU A 180 -33.25 -14.47 2.00
CA GLU A 180 -32.06 -15.29 2.22
C GLU A 180 -31.89 -16.25 1.04
N ILE A 181 -30.64 -16.61 0.75
CA ILE A 181 -30.27 -17.60 -0.27
C ILE A 181 -29.49 -18.70 0.44
N SER A 182 -29.88 -19.96 0.26
CA SER A 182 -29.14 -21.08 0.83
C SER A 182 -27.76 -21.23 0.18
N LEU A 183 -26.80 -21.82 0.88
CA LEU A 183 -25.46 -22.04 0.34
C LEU A 183 -25.44 -22.98 -0.89
N GLU A 184 -26.39 -23.91 -0.95
CA GLU A 184 -26.59 -24.81 -2.09
C GLU A 184 -27.07 -24.03 -3.32
N GLU A 185 -28.03 -23.12 -3.14
CA GLU A 185 -28.48 -22.22 -4.20
C GLU A 185 -27.38 -21.25 -4.62
N LEU A 186 -26.62 -20.69 -3.66
CA LEU A 186 -25.51 -19.78 -3.91
C LEU A 186 -24.48 -20.39 -4.88
N SER A 187 -24.18 -21.68 -4.71
CA SER A 187 -23.23 -22.40 -5.55
C SER A 187 -23.70 -22.55 -7.01
N ALA A 188 -25.03 -22.47 -7.25
CA ALA A 188 -25.64 -22.54 -8.58
C ALA A 188 -25.90 -21.16 -9.21
N ILE A 189 -25.61 -20.06 -8.52
CA ILE A 189 -25.80 -18.69 -9.02
C ILE A 189 -24.50 -18.20 -9.65
N PRO A 190 -24.51 -17.68 -10.89
CA PRO A 190 -23.34 -17.03 -11.46
C PRO A 190 -23.02 -15.76 -10.67
N MET A 191 -21.85 -15.72 -10.05
CA MET A 191 -21.40 -14.62 -9.20
C MET A 191 -20.41 -13.71 -9.91
N VAL A 192 -20.47 -12.43 -9.58
CA VAL A 192 -19.43 -11.46 -9.90
C VAL A 192 -18.75 -11.10 -8.59
N LEU A 193 -17.43 -11.32 -8.51
CA LEU A 193 -16.66 -11.14 -7.28
C LEU A 193 -15.59 -10.08 -7.44
N ARG A 194 -15.06 -9.62 -6.30
CA ARG A 194 -13.86 -8.80 -6.26
C ARG A 194 -12.62 -9.62 -6.59
N GLU A 195 -11.61 -8.97 -7.12
CA GLU A 195 -10.29 -9.50 -7.45
C GLU A 195 -9.55 -10.13 -6.26
N ARG A 196 -8.56 -10.98 -6.56
CA ARG A 196 -7.65 -11.52 -5.54
C ARG A 196 -6.85 -10.39 -4.89
N GLY A 197 -6.61 -10.49 -3.58
CA GLY A 197 -6.00 -9.45 -2.76
C GLY A 197 -6.99 -8.39 -2.25
N SER A 198 -8.26 -8.49 -2.64
CA SER A 198 -9.34 -7.66 -2.08
C SER A 198 -9.75 -8.12 -0.68
N GLY A 199 -9.85 -7.18 0.26
CA GLY A 199 -10.39 -7.44 1.60
C GLY A 199 -11.84 -7.93 1.56
N THR A 200 -12.66 -7.43 0.62
CA THR A 200 -14.03 -7.91 0.43
C THR A 200 -14.08 -9.39 0.06
N LEU A 201 -13.23 -9.82 -0.89
CA LEU A 201 -13.15 -11.23 -1.29
C LEU A 201 -12.66 -12.08 -0.12
N GLU A 202 -11.66 -11.61 0.63
CA GLU A 202 -11.13 -12.32 1.79
C GLU A 202 -12.19 -12.55 2.87
N VAL A 203 -13.00 -11.53 3.19
CA VAL A 203 -14.11 -11.68 4.15
C VAL A 203 -15.11 -12.74 3.68
N LEU A 204 -15.45 -12.75 2.38
CA LEU A 204 -16.30 -13.78 1.79
C LEU A 204 -15.66 -15.17 1.89
N GLU A 205 -14.39 -15.32 1.51
CA GLU A 205 -13.67 -16.59 1.59
C GLU A 205 -13.61 -17.13 3.02
N PHE A 206 -13.43 -16.25 4.01
CA PHE A 206 -13.45 -16.62 5.42
C PHE A 206 -14.82 -17.15 5.84
N ALA A 207 -15.90 -16.44 5.51
CA ALA A 207 -17.26 -16.87 5.82
C ALA A 207 -17.62 -18.22 5.15
N LEU A 208 -17.22 -18.41 3.88
CA LEU A 208 -17.39 -19.68 3.16
C LEU A 208 -16.62 -20.82 3.84
N ARG A 209 -15.40 -20.54 4.32
CA ARG A 209 -14.58 -21.55 5.02
C ARG A 209 -15.22 -21.99 6.33
N GLU A 210 -15.83 -21.09 7.10
CA GLU A 210 -16.60 -21.46 8.29
C GLU A 210 -17.79 -22.36 7.94
N ALA A 211 -18.40 -22.13 6.77
CA ALA A 211 -19.43 -22.99 6.20
C ALA A 211 -18.91 -24.26 5.48
N LYS A 212 -17.59 -24.50 5.48
CA LYS A 212 -16.90 -25.62 4.80
C LYS A 212 -17.08 -25.64 3.28
N ILE A 213 -17.26 -24.48 2.67
CA ILE A 213 -17.35 -24.29 1.21
C ILE A 213 -16.05 -23.66 0.73
N LYS A 214 -15.51 -24.15 -0.38
CA LYS A 214 -14.37 -23.52 -1.04
C LYS A 214 -14.88 -22.49 -2.04
N LEU A 215 -14.14 -21.41 -2.24
CA LEU A 215 -14.45 -20.45 -3.30
C LEU A 215 -14.55 -21.12 -4.69
N SER A 216 -13.76 -22.18 -4.91
CA SER A 216 -13.78 -22.99 -6.13
C SER A 216 -15.09 -23.74 -6.38
N ASP A 217 -15.91 -23.92 -5.35
CA ASP A 217 -17.19 -24.62 -5.44
C ASP A 217 -18.30 -23.67 -5.94
N LEU A 218 -18.04 -22.36 -5.97
CA LEU A 218 -18.97 -21.35 -6.47
C LEU A 218 -18.78 -21.11 -7.97
N TRP A 219 -19.89 -20.86 -8.66
CA TRP A 219 -19.85 -20.44 -10.06
C TRP A 219 -19.48 -18.95 -10.18
N VAL A 220 -18.19 -18.65 -10.32
CA VAL A 220 -17.72 -17.26 -10.54
C VAL A 220 -17.66 -16.95 -12.03
N ALA A 221 -18.51 -16.04 -12.50
CA ALA A 221 -18.55 -15.61 -13.89
C ALA A 221 -17.46 -14.58 -14.20
N PHE A 222 -17.24 -13.61 -13.31
CA PHE A 222 -16.27 -12.53 -13.50
C PHE A 222 -15.62 -12.11 -12.18
N TYR A 223 -14.40 -11.59 -12.30
CA TYR A 223 -13.69 -10.87 -11.24
C TYR A 223 -13.47 -9.42 -11.69
N PHE A 224 -13.75 -8.46 -10.82
CA PHE A 224 -13.50 -7.04 -11.07
C PHE A 224 -12.71 -6.41 -9.91
N ASP A 225 -11.85 -5.46 -10.25
CA ASP A 225 -11.03 -4.69 -9.29
C ASP A 225 -11.76 -3.47 -8.70
N ASN A 226 -12.96 -3.18 -9.20
CA ASN A 226 -13.74 -2.01 -8.83
C ASN A 226 -15.22 -2.37 -8.62
N THR A 227 -15.75 -2.01 -7.46
CA THR A 227 -17.17 -2.22 -7.09
C THR A 227 -18.14 -1.53 -8.04
N GLU A 228 -17.80 -0.36 -8.59
CA GLU A 228 -18.66 0.33 -9.56
C GLU A 228 -18.75 -0.38 -10.91
N ALA A 229 -17.80 -1.25 -11.27
CA ALA A 229 -17.90 -2.09 -12.46
C ALA A 229 -18.75 -3.36 -12.25
N ILE A 230 -19.03 -3.71 -10.99
CA ILE A 230 -19.89 -4.83 -10.61
C ILE A 230 -21.38 -4.44 -10.63
N LYS A 231 -21.69 -3.17 -10.35
CA LYS A 231 -23.05 -2.60 -10.40
C LYS A 231 -23.56 -2.47 -11.83
#